data_AF-A0A562K6J6-F1
#
_entry.id   AF-A0A562K6J6-F1
#
_cell.length_a   1.000
_cell.length_b   1.000
_cell.length_c   1.000
_cell.angle_alpha   90.00
_cell.angle_beta   90.00
_cell.angle_gamma   90.00
#
_symmetry.space_group_name_H-M   'P 1'
#
loop_
_entity.id
_entity.type
_entity.pdbx_description
1 polymer ?
#
loop_
_entity_poly.entity_id
_entity_poly.type
_entity_poly.pdbx_seq_one_letter_code
_entity_poly.pdbx_strand_id
1 'polypeptide(L)' 'MNILIKELPETEVAFIRRSGSYYEPQVHWGKLINWAISNGLYTPQQSFIGISLDNPDLVMQRKISLHYRE' A
#
# COMPACT_ATOMS: atom_id res chain seq x y z
N MET A 1 17.94 -11.87 12.69
CA MET A 1 17.41 -10.89 11.72
C MET A 1 18.59 -10.41 10.89
N ASN A 2 18.57 -10.59 9.58
CA ASN A 2 19.59 -10.01 8.69
C ASN A 2 18.92 -8.86 7.92
N ILE A 3 19.38 -7.63 8.14
CA ILE A 3 18.77 -6.42 7.58
C ILE A 3 19.73 -5.88 6.53
N LEU A 4 19.21 -5.67 5.32
CA LEU A 4 19.94 -5.06 4.21
C LEU A 4 19.34 -3.70 3.90
N ILE A 5 20.19 -2.68 3.85
CA ILE A 5 19.82 -1.32 3.44
C ILE A 5 19.99 -1.22 1.92
N LYS A 6 18.97 -0.73 1.22
CA LYS A 6 18.97 -0.53 -0.22
C LYS A 6 18.26 0.76 -0.57
N GLU A 7 18.68 1.40 -1.65
CA GLU A 7 17.92 2.48 -2.29
C GLU A 7 16.88 1.87 -3.25
N LEU A 8 15.67 2.43 -3.23
CA LEU A 8 14.63 2.09 -4.20
C LEU A 8 14.81 2.99 -5.43
N PRO A 9 14.70 2.45 -6.66
CA PRO A 9 14.71 3.28 -7.86
C PRO A 9 13.51 4.22 -7.89
N GLU A 10 13.63 5.30 -8.67
CA GLU A 10 12.49 6.16 -8.98
C GLU A 10 11.52 5.39 -9.90
N THR A 11 10.29 5.22 -9.43
CA THR A 11 9.27 4.38 -10.09
C THR A 11 7.92 5.11 -10.08
N GLU A 12 7.19 5.03 -11.18
CA GLU A 12 5.79 5.47 -11.24
C GLU A 12 4.88 4.39 -10.65
N VAL A 13 3.99 4.80 -9.74
CA VAL A 13 3.20 3.86 -8.93
C VAL A 13 1.71 4.18 -9.02
N ALA A 14 0.88 3.15 -9.15
CA ALA A 14 -0.54 3.26 -8.87
C ALA A 14 -0.75 3.06 -7.37
N PHE A 15 -1.44 3.99 -6.69
CA PHE A 15 -1.64 3.88 -5.24
C PHE A 15 -3.09 4.13 -4.82
N ILE A 16 -3.45 3.53 -3.70
CA ILE A 16 -4.65 3.85 -2.94
C ILE A 16 -4.24 4.20 -1.51
N ARG A 17 -4.84 5.27 -0.97
CA ARG A 17 -4.75 5.58 0.46
C ARG A 17 -5.98 5.03 1.16
N ARG A 18 -5.76 4.28 2.23
CA ARG A 18 -6.85 3.88 3.13
C ARG A 18 -6.67 4.57 4.47
N SER A 19 -7.76 5.10 5.00
CA SER A 19 -7.83 5.56 6.38
C SER A 19 -8.88 4.75 7.14
N GLY A 20 -8.57 4.33 8.36
CA GLY A 20 -9.43 3.49 9.19
C GLY A 20 -8.66 2.39 9.92
N SER A 21 -9.36 1.51 10.63
CA SER A 21 -8.71 0.51 11.48
C SER A 21 -7.84 -0.43 10.66
N TYR A 22 -6.64 -0.73 11.15
CA TYR A 22 -5.74 -1.70 10.50
C TYR A 22 -6.37 -3.10 10.45
N TYR A 23 -7.23 -3.43 11.41
CA TYR A 23 -7.81 -4.77 11.58
C TYR A 23 -9.08 -5.03 10.76
N GLU A 24 -9.57 -4.04 10.01
CA GLU A 24 -10.69 -4.25 9.09
C GLU A 24 -10.28 -5.07 7.85
N PRO A 25 -11.25 -5.74 7.19
CA PRO A 25 -10.99 -6.50 5.98
C PRO A 25 -10.28 -5.67 4.91
N GLN A 26 -9.22 -6.21 4.33
CA GLN A 26 -8.32 -5.54 3.39
C GLN A 26 -8.89 -5.51 1.95
N VAL A 27 -10.15 -5.07 1.80
CA VAL A 27 -10.87 -5.04 0.49
C VAL A 27 -10.36 -4.00 -0.50
N HIS A 28 -9.44 -3.13 -0.09
CA HIS A 28 -8.92 -2.04 -0.93
C HIS A 28 -7.94 -2.53 -2.00
N TRP A 29 -7.25 -3.65 -1.78
CA TRP A 29 -6.37 -4.25 -2.78
C TRP A 29 -7.11 -4.60 -4.06
N GLY A 30 -8.29 -5.23 -3.93
CA GLY A 30 -9.14 -5.55 -5.09
C GLY A 30 -9.57 -4.30 -5.86
N LYS A 31 -9.83 -3.18 -5.18
CA LYS A 31 -10.19 -1.92 -5.86
C LYS A 31 -9.02 -1.36 -6.67
N LEU A 32 -7.83 -1.31 -6.09
CA LEU A 32 -6.63 -0.81 -6.77
C LEU A 32 -6.26 -1.70 -7.95
N ILE A 33 -6.23 -3.02 -7.75
CA ILE A 33 -5.89 -3.99 -8.81
C ILE A 33 -6.89 -3.91 -9.96
N ASN A 34 -8.19 -3.90 -9.68
CA ASN A 34 -9.20 -3.80 -10.73
C ASN A 34 -9.10 -2.48 -11.50
N TRP A 35 -8.81 -1.38 -10.81
CA TRP A 35 -8.55 -0.10 -11.46
C TRP A 35 -7.30 -0.17 -12.35
N ALA A 36 -6.20 -0.73 -11.87
CA ALA A 36 -4.96 -0.86 -12.64
C ALA A 36 -5.16 -1.73 -13.89
N ILE A 37 -5.83 -2.88 -13.77
CA ILE A 37 -6.19 -3.75 -14.89
C ILE A 37 -7.02 -2.99 -15.92
N SER A 38 -8.03 -2.26 -15.47
CA SER A 38 -8.94 -1.51 -16.35
C SER A 38 -8.23 -0.37 -17.10
N ASN A 39 -7.08 0.10 -16.60
CA ASN A 39 -6.25 1.12 -17.24
C ASN A 39 -5.05 0.54 -17.99
N GLY A 40 -4.94 -0.79 -18.12
CA GLY A 40 -3.81 -1.44 -18.79
C GLY A 40 -2.48 -1.36 -18.04
N LEU A 41 -2.52 -1.05 -16.74
CA LEU A 41 -1.35 -0.89 -15.85
C LEU A 41 -1.00 -2.17 -15.07
N TYR A 42 -1.53 -3.33 -15.49
CA TYR A 42 -1.31 -4.60 -14.82
C TYR A 42 -0.32 -5.47 -15.60
N THR A 43 0.97 -5.27 -15.33
CA THR A 43 2.06 -5.96 -16.00
C THR A 43 2.39 -7.32 -15.36
N PRO A 44 3.02 -8.27 -16.08
CA PRO A 44 3.44 -9.55 -15.52
C PRO A 44 4.47 -9.44 -14.39
N GLN A 45 5.32 -8.41 -14.43
CA GLN A 45 6.17 -8.03 -13.31
C GLN A 45 5.37 -7.13 -12.37
N GLN A 46 5.22 -7.55 -11.13
CA GLN A 46 4.46 -6.84 -10.09
C GLN A 46 5.31 -6.71 -8.84
N SER A 47 5.29 -5.52 -8.25
CA SER A 47 5.88 -5.21 -6.95
C SER A 47 4.76 -4.66 -6.09
N PHE A 48 4.75 -4.97 -4.79
CA PHE A 48 3.75 -4.47 -3.85
C PHE A 48 4.50 -3.84 -2.67
N ILE A 49 4.28 -2.55 -2.40
CA ILE A 49 4.98 -1.83 -1.32
C ILE A 49 3.95 -1.27 -0.36
N GLY A 50 4.18 -1.49 0.93
CA GLY A 50 3.39 -0.90 2.00
C GLY A 50 4.09 0.10 2.89
N ILE A 51 3.37 1.19 3.16
CA ILE A 51 3.79 2.30 4.00
C ILE A 51 2.72 2.57 5.06
N SER A 52 2.96 2.09 6.27
CA SER A 52 2.14 2.52 7.41
C SER A 52 2.52 3.95 7.79
N LEU A 53 1.59 4.89 7.72
CA LEU A 53 1.85 6.29 8.12
C LEU A 53 1.71 6.50 9.62
N ASP A 54 0.93 5.63 10.28
CA ASP A 54 0.64 5.71 11.71
C ASP A 54 1.04 4.41 12.42
N ASN A 55 1.51 4.53 13.67
CA ASN A 55 1.63 3.39 14.56
C ASN A 55 0.24 3.05 15.14
N PRO A 56 -0.33 1.86 14.86
CA PRO A 56 -1.67 1.48 15.33
C PRO A 56 -1.79 1.44 16.86
N ASP A 57 -0.68 1.29 17.59
CA ASP A 57 -0.68 1.27 19.06
C ASP A 57 -0.80 2.68 19.66
N LEU A 58 -0.50 3.72 18.89
CA LEU A 58 -0.47 5.13 19.33
C LEU A 58 -1.65 5.94 18.80
N VAL A 59 -2.29 5.50 17.71
CA VAL A 59 -3.35 6.25 17.03
C VAL A 59 -4.68 5.53 17.17
N MET A 60 -5.69 6.24 17.69
CA MET A 60 -7.08 5.73 17.74
C MET A 60 -7.50 5.24 16.35
N GLN A 61 -8.05 4.02 16.29
CA GLN A 61 -8.30 3.25 15.07
C GLN A 61 -9.09 3.99 13.96
N ARG A 62 -9.82 5.07 14.29
CA ARG A 62 -10.51 5.94 13.32
C ARG A 62 -9.61 6.90 12.54
N LYS A 63 -8.30 6.99 12.81
CA LYS A 63 -7.39 7.96 12.18
C LYS A 63 -6.17 7.37 11.47
N ILE A 64 -5.94 6.06 11.55
CA ILE A 64 -4.78 5.40 10.93
C ILE A 64 -4.88 5.55 9.41
N SER A 65 -3.85 6.10 8.78
CA SER A 65 -3.67 6.20 7.34
C SER A 65 -2.57 5.24 6.89
N LEU A 66 -2.86 4.44 5.88
CA LEU A 66 -1.86 3.62 5.22
C LEU A 66 -1.68 4.13 3.78
N HIS A 67 -0.43 4.31 3.39
CA HIS A 67 0.02 4.66 2.06
C HIS A 67 0.71 3.41 1.49
N TYR A 68 0.52 3.06 0.23
CA TYR A 68 1.19 1.90 -0.37
C TYR A 68 1.76 2.39 -1.71
N ARG A 69 2.98 1.99 -2.05
CA ARG A 69 3.85 2.72 -3.00
C ARG A 69 4.63 1.75 -3.88
N GLU A 70 3.97 0.98 -4.73
CA GLU A 70 4.50 -0.21 -5.43
C GLU A 70 5.79 -0.06 -6.26
#